data_AF-A0A7S2EPC9-F1
#
_entry.id   AF-A0A7S2EPC9-F1
#
_cell.length_a   1.000
_cell.length_b   1.000
_cell.length_c   1.000
_cell.angle_alpha   90.00
_cell.angle_beta   90.00
_cell.angle_gamma   90.00
#
_symmetry.space_group_name_H-M   'P 1'
#
loop_
_entity.id
_entity.type
_entity.pdbx_description
1 polymer ?
#
loop_
_entity_poly.entity_id
_entity_poly.type
_entity_poly.pdbx_seq_one_letter_code
_entity_poly.pdbx_strand_id
1 'polypeptide(L)'
;PSIGYWISKNRAPLATLAEHAGTMIVLPPPSILIDPEAIVDACEEAELTPRPTPTSSEGKGCGLQFAEVTGLAALLHLGEYVHARHLWRRHRHTATPDGDPDSDPEFQQLSMLWSAGRAMLSRDRPATYAALDACVASGMQPVARYAAEVRSTYRTRCAREMEASHSRMATESCRLGLG
;
A
#
# COMPACT_ATOMS: atom_id res chain seq x y z
N PRO A 1 37.23 25.51 2.36
CA PRO A 1 36.65 24.66 3.44
C PRO A 1 35.22 24.24 3.04
N SER A 2 35.07 23.23 2.18
CA SER A 2 34.96 21.78 2.53
C SER A 2 33.68 21.52 3.35
N ILE A 3 32.68 20.78 2.86
CA ILE A 3 32.68 19.34 2.57
C ILE A 3 31.55 19.01 1.59
N GLY A 4 31.80 18.14 0.59
CA GLY A 4 30.72 17.35 -0.04
C GLY A 4 30.72 17.21 -1.56
N TYR A 5 31.62 17.88 -2.30
CA TYR A 5 31.72 17.76 -3.76
C TYR A 5 32.56 16.55 -4.21
N TRP A 6 32.30 15.36 -3.67
CA TRP A 6 32.90 14.10 -4.14
C TRP A 6 31.99 12.94 -3.70
N ILE A 7 31.03 12.58 -4.54
CA ILE A 7 30.62 11.21 -4.88
C ILE A 7 29.79 11.36 -6.16
N SER A 8 30.50 11.46 -7.28
CA SER A 8 29.95 11.17 -8.60
C SER A 8 30.91 10.18 -9.25
N LYS A 9 30.35 9.17 -9.90
CA LYS A 9 30.99 8.00 -10.54
C LYS A 9 31.13 6.76 -9.64
N ASN A 10 30.00 6.18 -9.25
CA ASN A 10 29.73 4.73 -9.14
C ASN A 10 28.31 4.46 -8.60
N ARG A 11 27.29 5.15 -9.11
CA ARG A 11 25.89 4.89 -8.72
C ARG A 11 25.34 3.80 -9.63
N ALA A 12 25.43 2.56 -9.16
CA ALA A 12 24.60 1.45 -9.63
C ALA A 12 23.10 1.84 -9.53
N PRO A 13 22.18 1.18 -10.27
CA PRO A 13 20.76 1.51 -10.23
C PRO A 13 20.20 1.09 -8.87
N LEU A 14 20.28 2.02 -7.92
CA LEU A 14 19.88 1.83 -6.54
C LEU A 14 18.44 2.29 -6.40
N ALA A 15 17.65 1.45 -5.73
CA ALA A 15 16.25 1.65 -5.38
C ALA A 15 15.92 3.10 -5.04
N THR A 16 14.71 3.57 -5.37
CA THR A 16 14.28 4.93 -5.03
C THR A 16 14.38 5.14 -3.52
N LEU A 17 15.25 6.06 -3.12
CA LEU A 17 15.62 6.31 -1.73
C LEU A 17 14.83 7.52 -1.24
N ALA A 18 13.80 7.30 -0.42
CA ALA A 18 13.20 8.37 0.37
C ALA A 18 13.84 8.39 1.76
N GLU A 19 14.26 9.57 2.22
CA GLU A 19 14.91 9.78 3.52
C GLU A 19 13.92 10.47 4.46
N HIS A 20 13.20 9.69 5.27
CA HIS A 20 12.34 10.20 6.35
C HIS A 20 12.94 9.81 7.71
N ALA A 21 13.21 10.80 8.56
CA ALA A 21 13.79 10.62 9.91
C ALA A 21 15.11 9.80 9.98
N GLY A 22 15.92 9.78 8.92
CA GLY A 22 17.19 9.03 8.86
C GLY A 22 17.06 7.53 8.59
N THR A 23 15.86 7.04 8.25
CA THR A 23 15.63 5.65 7.86
C THR A 23 15.36 5.57 6.36
N MET A 24 16.25 4.89 5.64
CA MET A 24 16.18 4.73 4.20
C MET A 24 15.15 3.65 3.85
N ILE A 25 14.05 4.02 3.16
CA ILE A 25 13.04 3.05 2.73
C ILE A 25 13.42 2.48 1.36
N VAL A 26 13.50 1.15 1.29
CA VAL A 26 13.70 0.41 0.05
C VAL A 26 12.35 -0.16 -0.39
N LEU A 27 11.92 0.17 -1.60
CA LEU A 27 10.68 -0.35 -2.19
C LEU A 27 10.94 -1.66 -2.98
N PRO A 28 10.06 -2.67 -2.87
CA PRO A 28 9.00 -2.82 -1.86
C PRO A 28 9.61 -3.19 -0.48
N PRO A 29 9.14 -2.58 0.63
CA PRO A 29 9.64 -2.91 1.97
C PRO A 29 9.21 -4.32 2.38
N PRO A 30 9.97 -5.00 3.25
CA PRO A 30 9.60 -6.34 3.72
C PRO A 30 8.31 -6.35 4.57
N SER A 31 7.87 -5.19 5.07
CA SER A 31 6.62 -5.02 5.82
C SER A 31 6.15 -3.58 5.69
N ILE A 32 4.83 -3.37 5.56
CA ILE A 32 4.22 -2.03 5.61
C ILE A 32 4.05 -1.51 7.03
N LEU A 33 4.37 -2.33 8.04
CA LEU A 33 4.26 -1.96 9.45
C LEU A 33 5.48 -1.20 9.99
N ILE A 34 6.53 -1.04 9.19
CA ILE A 34 7.77 -0.35 9.61
C ILE A 34 7.47 1.13 9.85
N ASP A 35 7.02 1.81 8.80
CA ASP A 35 6.61 3.21 8.83
C ASP A 35 5.65 3.45 7.65
N PRO A 36 4.34 3.23 7.82
CA PRO A 36 3.39 3.32 6.73
C PRO A 36 3.26 4.73 6.14
N GLU A 37 3.56 5.78 6.91
CA GLU A 37 3.53 7.17 6.42
C GLU A 37 4.74 7.44 5.52
N ALA A 38 5.94 7.12 6.01
CA ALA A 38 7.15 7.29 5.19
C ALA A 38 7.15 6.37 3.95
N ILE A 39 6.50 5.20 4.01
CA ILE A 39 6.30 4.34 2.83
C ILE A 39 5.43 5.03 1.78
N VAL A 40 4.36 5.72 2.19
CA VAL A 40 3.51 6.48 1.25
C VAL A 40 4.33 7.59 0.60
N ASP A 41 5.07 8.37 1.39
CA ASP A 41 5.95 9.42 0.86
C ASP A 41 6.97 8.85 -0.14
N ALA A 42 7.59 7.71 0.19
CA ALA A 42 8.54 7.04 -0.69
C ALA A 42 7.91 6.58 -2.01
N CYS A 43 6.68 6.07 -1.97
CA CYS A 43 5.92 5.70 -3.15
C CYS A 43 5.55 6.95 -4.00
N GLU A 44 5.20 8.07 -3.38
CA GLU A 44 4.91 9.31 -4.09
C GLU A 44 6.17 9.89 -4.76
N GLU A 45 7.31 9.90 -4.08
CA GLU A 45 8.59 10.32 -4.67
C GLU A 45 9.02 9.41 -5.84
N ALA A 46 8.81 8.11 -5.69
CA ALA A 46 9.05 7.11 -6.72
C ALA A 46 8.27 7.37 -8.03
N GLU A 47 7.08 7.96 -7.94
CA GLU A 47 6.30 8.35 -9.12
C GLU A 47 6.87 9.57 -9.85
N LEU A 48 7.54 10.47 -9.12
CA LEU A 48 8.16 11.66 -9.69
C LEU A 48 9.49 11.34 -10.37
N THR A 49 10.12 10.21 -10.04
CA THR A 49 11.34 9.77 -10.69
C THR A 49 11.08 9.18 -12.09
N PRO A 50 11.73 9.69 -13.16
CA PRO A 50 11.54 9.14 -14.50
C PRO A 50 11.94 7.67 -14.55
N ARG A 51 11.02 6.79 -14.97
CA ARG A 51 11.37 5.40 -15.26
C ARG A 51 12.45 5.38 -16.36
N PRO A 52 13.63 4.78 -16.13
CA PRO A 52 14.65 4.70 -17.16
C PRO A 52 14.07 3.94 -18.36
N THR A 53 14.12 4.56 -19.54
CA THR A 53 13.69 3.93 -20.79
C THR A 53 14.49 2.65 -21.03
N PRO A 54 13.84 1.54 -21.43
CA PRO A 54 14.52 0.26 -21.63
C PRO A 54 15.37 0.29 -22.90
N THR A 55 16.58 0.83 -22.82
CA THR A 55 17.61 0.60 -23.84
C THR A 55 18.29 -0.73 -23.55
N SER A 56 17.94 -1.74 -24.36
CA SER A 56 18.66 -2.99 -24.64
C SER A 56 19.56 -3.58 -23.53
N SER A 57 19.16 -4.76 -23.06
CA SER A 57 19.97 -5.86 -22.52
C SER A 57 20.94 -5.56 -21.37
N GLU A 58 20.69 -6.21 -20.23
CA GLU A 58 21.55 -6.29 -19.02
C GLU A 58 21.47 -5.11 -18.04
N GLY A 59 20.36 -5.05 -17.33
CA GLY A 59 20.18 -4.19 -16.16
C GLY A 59 18.79 -4.37 -15.59
N LYS A 60 18.58 -5.46 -14.85
CA LYS A 60 17.32 -5.79 -14.17
C LYS A 60 16.91 -4.57 -13.31
N GLY A 61 15.90 -3.84 -13.77
CA GLY A 61 15.46 -2.57 -13.21
C GLY A 61 15.05 -2.73 -11.74
N CYS A 62 15.91 -2.28 -10.85
CA CYS A 62 15.80 -2.45 -9.41
C CYS A 62 15.38 -1.09 -8.82
N GLY A 63 14.10 -0.90 -8.47
CA GLY A 63 13.71 0.25 -7.65
C GLY A 63 12.26 0.70 -7.62
N LEU A 64 11.43 0.34 -8.62
CA LEU A 64 10.05 0.83 -8.72
C LEU A 64 9.00 -0.28 -8.85
N GLN A 65 9.42 -1.54 -8.79
CA GLN A 65 8.52 -2.68 -8.96
C GLN A 65 7.60 -2.78 -7.73
N PHE A 66 6.29 -2.83 -7.95
CA PHE A 66 5.29 -2.92 -6.90
C PHE A 66 5.18 -1.67 -6.01
N ALA A 67 5.68 -0.52 -6.45
CA ALA A 67 5.53 0.74 -5.71
C ALA A 67 4.05 1.08 -5.51
N GLU A 68 3.22 0.83 -6.52
CA GLU A 68 1.78 1.10 -6.47
C GLU A 68 1.06 0.15 -5.51
N VAL A 69 1.42 -1.14 -5.54
CA VAL A 69 0.88 -2.16 -4.62
C VAL A 69 1.26 -1.82 -3.18
N THR A 70 2.50 -1.37 -2.98
CA THR A 70 3.02 -0.94 -1.68
C THR A 70 2.28 0.28 -1.15
N GLY A 71 2.15 1.33 -1.97
CA GLY A 71 1.45 2.55 -1.61
C GLY A 71 -0.02 2.29 -1.31
N LEU A 72 -0.70 1.47 -2.13
CA LEU A 72 -2.08 1.08 -1.87
C LEU A 72 -2.22 0.34 -0.53
N ALA A 73 -1.34 -0.61 -0.25
CA ALA A 73 -1.36 -1.36 1.00
C ALA A 73 -1.15 -0.47 2.23
N ALA A 74 -0.18 0.44 2.18
CA ALA A 74 0.08 1.40 3.25
C ALA A 74 -1.13 2.31 3.50
N LEU A 75 -1.75 2.85 2.45
CA LEU A 75 -2.96 3.67 2.56
C LEU A 75 -4.14 2.90 3.18
N LEU A 76 -4.36 1.65 2.77
CA LEU A 76 -5.39 0.79 3.36
C LEU A 76 -5.09 0.49 4.84
N HIS A 77 -3.83 0.26 5.17
CA HIS A 77 -3.37 0.08 6.56
C HIS A 77 -3.60 1.33 7.41
N LEU A 78 -3.32 2.52 6.88
CA LEU A 78 -3.58 3.81 7.55
C LEU A 78 -5.07 4.12 7.66
N GLY A 79 -5.92 3.57 6.78
CA GLY A 79 -7.34 3.89 6.71
C GLY A 79 -7.64 5.10 5.84
N GLU A 80 -6.67 5.53 5.05
CA GLU A 80 -6.74 6.64 4.11
C GLU A 80 -7.45 6.21 2.82
N TYR A 81 -8.72 5.81 2.96
CA TYR A 81 -9.47 5.19 1.86
C TYR A 81 -9.76 6.14 0.68
N VAL A 82 -9.77 7.45 0.94
CA VAL A 82 -9.94 8.46 -0.12
C VAL A 82 -8.69 8.50 -1.01
N HIS A 83 -7.51 8.54 -0.39
CA HIS A 83 -6.22 8.49 -1.09
C HIS A 83 -6.04 7.16 -1.81
N ALA A 84 -6.34 6.03 -1.16
CA ALA A 84 -6.32 4.70 -1.80
C ALA A 84 -7.20 4.63 -3.06
N ARG A 85 -8.41 5.23 -2.99
CA ARG A 85 -9.32 5.32 -4.14
C ARG A 85 -8.78 6.21 -5.26
N HIS A 86 -8.11 7.30 -4.91
CA HIS A 86 -7.50 8.20 -5.88
C HIS A 86 -6.37 7.48 -6.63
N LEU A 87 -5.46 6.82 -5.89
CA LEU A 87 -4.39 6.00 -6.44
C LEU A 87 -4.96 4.97 -7.43
N TRP A 88 -5.91 4.14 -7.02
CA TRP A 88 -6.54 3.14 -7.91
C TRP A 88 -7.09 3.75 -9.20
N ARG A 89 -7.79 4.89 -9.10
CA ARG A 89 -8.40 5.54 -10.26
C ARG A 89 -7.38 6.05 -11.25
N ARG A 90 -6.18 6.45 -10.81
CA ARG A 90 -5.10 6.89 -11.69
C ARG A 90 -4.51 5.70 -12.46
N HIS A 91 -4.21 4.60 -11.77
CA HIS A 91 -3.53 3.44 -12.37
C HIS A 91 -4.42 2.58 -13.29
N ARG A 92 -5.74 2.53 -13.05
CA ARG A 92 -6.65 1.84 -14.00
C ARG A 92 -6.69 2.47 -15.41
N HIS A 93 -6.27 3.73 -15.55
CA HIS A 93 -6.30 4.44 -16.83
C HIS A 93 -4.95 4.37 -17.57
N THR A 94 -3.91 3.86 -16.92
CA THR A 94 -2.56 3.71 -17.50
C THR A 94 -2.28 2.30 -18.03
N ALA A 95 -3.18 1.34 -17.80
CA ALA A 95 -3.13 0.04 -18.47
C ALA A 95 -3.24 0.25 -19.98
N THR A 96 -2.15 -0.01 -20.71
CA THR A 96 -2.01 0.26 -22.14
C THR A 96 -3.04 -0.50 -22.97
N PRO A 97 -3.64 0.11 -24.01
CA PRO A 97 -4.63 -0.55 -24.87
C PRO A 97 -4.06 -1.70 -25.72
N ASP A 98 -2.74 -1.78 -25.91
CA ASP A 98 -2.07 -2.78 -26.76
C ASP A 98 -1.36 -3.91 -25.97
N GLY A 99 -1.35 -3.85 -24.63
CA GLY A 99 -0.74 -4.85 -23.77
C GLY A 99 -1.80 -5.73 -23.12
N ASP A 100 -1.63 -7.04 -23.15
CA ASP A 100 -2.49 -7.97 -22.42
C ASP A 100 -2.46 -7.61 -20.92
N PRO A 101 -3.57 -7.13 -20.31
CA PRO A 101 -3.59 -6.71 -18.91
C PRO A 101 -3.31 -7.88 -17.94
N ASP A 102 -3.47 -9.13 -18.40
CA ASP A 102 -3.09 -10.32 -17.63
C ASP A 102 -1.57 -10.57 -17.61
N SER A 103 -0.80 -9.85 -18.43
CA SER A 103 0.66 -9.97 -18.45
C SER A 103 1.38 -9.06 -17.44
N ASP A 104 0.69 -8.10 -16.81
CA ASP A 104 1.29 -7.22 -15.81
C ASP A 104 1.03 -7.74 -14.38
N PRO A 105 2.02 -8.40 -13.75
CA PRO A 105 1.87 -8.93 -12.40
C PRO A 105 1.71 -7.83 -11.34
N GLU A 106 2.16 -6.60 -11.58
CA GLU A 106 1.96 -5.48 -10.65
C GLU A 106 0.50 -5.04 -10.68
N PHE A 107 -0.06 -4.86 -11.88
CA PHE A 107 -1.48 -4.51 -12.04
C PHE A 107 -2.41 -5.59 -11.47
N GLN A 108 -2.09 -6.87 -11.71
CA GLN A 108 -2.85 -7.99 -11.14
C GLN A 108 -2.88 -7.93 -9.61
N GLN A 109 -1.71 -7.75 -8.98
CA GLN A 109 -1.61 -7.62 -7.52
C GLN A 109 -2.33 -6.37 -7.01
N LEU A 110 -2.21 -5.25 -7.70
CA LEU A 110 -2.90 -3.99 -7.37
C LEU A 110 -4.42 -4.17 -7.41
N SER A 111 -4.93 -4.82 -8.45
CA SER A 111 -6.36 -5.11 -8.65
C SER A 111 -6.92 -6.02 -7.55
N MET A 112 -6.18 -7.07 -7.21
CA MET A 112 -6.55 -7.97 -6.10
C MET A 112 -6.63 -7.21 -4.78
N LEU A 113 -5.61 -6.41 -4.46
CA LEU A 113 -5.60 -5.62 -3.22
C LEU A 113 -6.71 -4.57 -3.18
N TRP A 114 -7.00 -3.92 -4.32
CA TRP A 114 -8.08 -2.93 -4.40
C TRP A 114 -9.46 -3.55 -4.18
N SER A 115 -9.68 -4.82 -4.50
CA SER A 115 -10.95 -5.51 -4.20
C SER A 115 -11.27 -5.46 -2.69
N ALA A 116 -10.26 -5.58 -1.83
CA ALA A 116 -10.40 -5.40 -0.39
C ALA A 116 -10.67 -3.93 -0.05
N GLY A 117 -9.95 -2.99 -0.65
CA GLY A 117 -10.18 -1.55 -0.46
C GLY A 117 -11.60 -1.10 -0.80
N ARG A 118 -12.20 -1.67 -1.85
CA ARG A 118 -13.61 -1.44 -2.21
C ARG A 118 -14.57 -1.93 -1.13
N ALA A 119 -14.35 -3.14 -0.61
CA ALA A 119 -15.19 -3.71 0.45
C ALA A 119 -15.07 -2.92 1.77
N MET A 120 -13.87 -2.40 2.07
CA MET A 120 -13.66 -1.51 3.23
C MET A 120 -14.45 -0.21 3.09
N LEU A 121 -14.45 0.40 1.91
CA LEU A 121 -15.23 1.61 1.61
C LEU A 121 -16.74 1.40 1.77
N SER A 122 -17.25 0.22 1.39
CA SER A 122 -18.67 -0.14 1.58
C SER A 122 -18.97 -0.63 3.00
N ARG A 123 -17.98 -0.68 3.90
CA ARG A 123 -18.08 -1.26 5.26
C ARG A 123 -18.59 -2.70 5.28
N ASP A 124 -18.37 -3.44 4.20
CA ASP A 124 -18.72 -4.85 4.09
C ASP A 124 -17.58 -5.69 4.69
N ARG A 125 -17.70 -6.01 5.99
CA ARG A 125 -16.66 -6.75 6.72
C ARG A 125 -16.45 -8.16 6.13
N PRO A 126 -17.48 -8.99 5.88
CA PRO A 126 -17.30 -10.27 5.22
C PRO A 126 -16.57 -10.19 3.88
N ALA A 127 -16.98 -9.27 3.00
CA ALA A 127 -16.33 -9.11 1.70
C ALA A 127 -14.87 -8.62 1.85
N THR A 128 -14.59 -7.77 2.84
CA THR A 128 -13.24 -7.30 3.14
C THR A 128 -12.32 -8.46 3.52
N TYR A 129 -12.75 -9.32 4.45
CA TYR A 129 -11.95 -10.47 4.86
C TYR A 129 -11.75 -11.46 3.72
N ALA A 130 -12.81 -11.77 2.95
CA ALA A 130 -12.71 -12.66 1.80
C ALA A 130 -11.70 -12.15 0.75
N ALA A 131 -11.72 -10.85 0.44
CA ALA A 131 -10.78 -10.24 -0.49
C ALA A 131 -9.33 -10.26 0.01
N LEU A 132 -9.10 -9.97 1.29
CA LEU A 132 -7.77 -10.05 1.90
C LEU A 132 -7.27 -11.50 1.97
N ASP A 133 -8.14 -12.45 2.29
CA ASP A 133 -7.81 -13.88 2.29
C ASP A 133 -7.46 -14.39 0.89
N ALA A 134 -8.16 -13.92 -0.16
CA ALA A 134 -7.81 -14.22 -1.54
C ALA A 134 -6.42 -13.69 -1.92
N CYS A 135 -6.05 -12.49 -1.44
CA CYS A 135 -4.70 -11.95 -1.62
C CYS A 135 -3.65 -12.80 -0.93
N VAL A 136 -3.89 -13.23 0.32
CA VAL A 136 -2.98 -14.10 1.06
C VAL A 136 -2.84 -15.47 0.39
N ALA A 137 -3.96 -16.07 -0.02
CA ALA A 137 -4.00 -17.39 -0.66
C ALA A 137 -3.33 -17.42 -2.04
N SER A 138 -3.23 -16.27 -2.71
CA SER A 138 -2.53 -16.16 -4.00
C SER A 138 -1.04 -16.52 -3.93
N GLY A 139 -0.42 -16.37 -2.76
CA GLY A 139 1.02 -16.54 -2.57
C GLY A 139 1.89 -15.49 -3.28
N MET A 140 1.30 -14.53 -4.00
CA MET A 140 2.03 -13.50 -4.74
C MET A 140 2.65 -12.46 -3.82
N GLN A 141 3.90 -12.08 -4.08
CA GLN A 141 4.58 -11.05 -3.31
C GLN A 141 4.72 -9.75 -4.13
N PRO A 142 4.56 -8.58 -3.48
CA PRO A 142 4.41 -8.39 -2.04
C PRO A 142 2.96 -8.46 -1.51
N VAL A 143 1.94 -8.58 -2.39
CA VAL A 143 0.52 -8.42 -2.00
C VAL A 143 0.05 -9.38 -0.91
N ALA A 144 0.47 -10.64 -0.93
CA ALA A 144 0.04 -11.63 0.06
C ALA A 144 0.48 -11.23 1.47
N ARG A 145 1.72 -10.72 1.61
CA ARG A 145 2.22 -10.26 2.90
C ARG A 145 1.48 -9.01 3.36
N TYR A 146 1.38 -8.01 2.49
CA TYR A 146 0.72 -6.76 2.83
C TYR A 146 -0.76 -6.94 3.16
N ALA A 147 -1.47 -7.82 2.45
CA ALA A 147 -2.86 -8.15 2.76
C ALA A 147 -3.02 -8.77 4.16
N ALA A 148 -2.08 -9.62 4.60
CA ALA A 148 -2.09 -10.17 5.96
C ALA A 148 -1.90 -9.07 7.03
N GLU A 149 -0.99 -8.12 6.78
CA GLU A 149 -0.72 -6.99 7.68
C GLU A 149 -1.91 -6.01 7.74
N VAL A 150 -2.51 -5.70 6.60
CA VAL A 150 -3.77 -4.92 6.49
C VAL A 150 -4.90 -5.63 7.23
N ARG A 151 -5.07 -6.95 7.05
CA ARG A 151 -6.11 -7.75 7.72
C ARG A 151 -6.00 -7.68 9.24
N SER A 152 -4.79 -7.85 9.78
CA SER A 152 -4.55 -7.78 11.23
C SER A 152 -4.95 -6.42 11.81
N THR A 153 -4.58 -5.35 11.12
CA THR A 153 -4.87 -3.96 11.51
C THR A 153 -6.36 -3.66 11.41
N TYR A 154 -7.00 -4.09 10.32
CA TYR A 154 -8.44 -3.92 10.09
C TYR A 154 -9.29 -4.62 11.17
N ARG A 155 -8.89 -5.84 11.56
CA ARG A 155 -9.54 -6.58 12.66
C ARG A 155 -9.50 -5.79 13.97
N THR A 156 -8.34 -5.22 14.29
CA THR A 156 -8.15 -4.42 15.52
C THR A 156 -9.03 -3.16 15.50
N ARG A 157 -9.13 -2.48 14.35
CA ARG A 157 -10.04 -1.32 14.19
C ARG A 157 -11.49 -1.70 14.38
N CYS A 158 -11.93 -2.79 13.74
CA CYS A 158 -13.29 -3.30 13.87
C CYS A 158 -13.64 -3.65 15.33
N ALA A 159 -12.71 -4.25 16.08
CA ALA A 159 -12.90 -4.54 17.51
C ALA A 159 -13.12 -3.25 18.31
N ARG A 160 -12.26 -2.24 18.13
CA ARG A 160 -12.37 -0.94 18.80
C ARG A 160 -13.67 -0.21 18.46
N GLU A 161 -14.12 -0.28 17.21
CA GLU A 161 -15.40 0.32 16.79
C GLU A 161 -16.60 -0.33 17.48
N MET A 162 -16.58 -1.65 17.66
CA MET A 162 -17.63 -2.39 18.36
C MET A 162 -17.64 -2.03 19.85
N GLU A 163 -16.48 -2.02 20.50
CA GLU A 163 -16.33 -1.61 21.91
C GLU A 163 -16.83 -0.18 22.14
N ALA A 164 -16.46 0.76 21.26
CA ALA A 164 -16.94 2.14 21.32
C ALA A 164 -18.46 2.24 21.13
N SER A 165 -19.04 1.42 20.25
CA SER A 165 -20.48 1.39 20.01
C SER A 165 -21.26 0.82 21.20
N HIS A 166 -20.77 -0.27 21.81
CA HIS A 166 -21.35 -0.82 23.03
C HIS A 166 -21.26 0.17 24.20
N SER A 167 -20.13 0.87 24.34
CA SER A 167 -19.95 1.88 25.38
C SER A 167 -20.94 3.04 25.24
N ARG A 168 -21.22 3.48 24.00
CA ARG A 168 -22.26 4.49 23.71
C ARG A 168 -23.65 4.00 24.09
N MET A 169 -24.02 2.79 23.67
CA MET A 169 -25.33 2.21 24.01
C MET A 169 -25.53 2.05 25.52
N ALA A 170 -24.49 1.62 26.25
CA ALA A 170 -24.54 1.52 27.71
C ALA A 170 -24.78 2.90 28.36
N THR A 171 -24.07 3.93 27.89
CA THR A 171 -24.23 5.31 28.37
C THR A 171 -25.63 5.85 28.07
N GLU A 172 -26.17 5.57 26.88
CA GLU A 172 -27.54 5.95 26.50
C GLU A 172 -28.59 5.24 27.35
N SER A 173 -28.41 3.93 27.63
CA SER A 173 -29.31 3.17 28.49
C SER A 173 -29.37 3.73 29.92
N CYS A 174 -28.21 4.10 30.49
CA CYS A 174 -28.14 4.77 31.80
C CYS A 174 -28.84 6.14 31.77
N ARG A 175 -28.68 6.91 30.69
CA ARG A 175 -29.31 8.23 30.55
C ARG A 175 -30.84 8.15 30.45
N LEU A 176 -31.36 7.10 29.83
CA LEU A 176 -32.80 6.90 29.67
C LEU A 176 -33.47 6.23 30.89
N GLY A 177 -32.69 5.90 31.93
CA GLY A 177 -33.21 5.24 33.13
C GLY A 177 -33.74 3.83 32.85
N LEU A 178 -33.25 3.15 31.81
CA LEU A 178 -33.64 1.80 31.42
C LEU A 178 -32.86 0.70 32.19
N GLY A 179 -32.41 1.01 33.41
CA GLY A 179 -31.59 0.14 34.26
C GLY A 179 -32.39 -0.65 35.28
#